data_AF-A0A2W7N007-F1
#
_entry.id   AF-A0A2W7N007-F1
#
_cell.length_a   1.000
_cell.length_b   1.000
_cell.length_c   1.000
_cell.angle_alpha   90.00
_cell.angle_beta   90.00
_cell.angle_gamma   90.00
#
_symmetry.space_group_name_H-M   'P 1'
#
loop_
_entity.id
_entity.type
_entity.pdbx_description
1 polymer ?
#
loop_
_entity_poly.entity_id
_entity_poly.type
_entity_poly.pdbx_seq_one_letter_code
_entity_poly.pdbx_strand_id
1 'polypeptide(L)'
;MKYDPLEESKDLKEKITQLQQKKKQLENETRRKLSWEKRKARTKRLIETGALAEKYFGIEDFTIEQREKVFQTFSDFVKNNKVQS
;
A
#
# COMPACT_ATOMS: atom_id res chain seq x y z
N MET A 1 -21.96 40.25 32.82
CA MET A 1 -21.55 38.86 32.54
C MET A 1 -20.33 38.56 33.40
N LYS A 2 -20.39 37.55 34.26
CA LYS A 2 -19.23 37.15 35.06
C LYS A 2 -18.38 36.22 34.22
N TYR A 3 -17.15 36.65 33.91
CA TYR A 3 -16.11 35.83 33.31
C TYR A 3 -15.63 34.84 34.39
N ASP A 4 -15.84 33.55 34.17
CA ASP A 4 -15.28 32.49 35.02
C ASP A 4 -14.15 31.77 34.25
N PRO A 5 -12.87 32.11 34.56
CA PRO A 5 -11.71 31.50 33.92
C PRO A 5 -11.66 29.96 34.05
N LEU A 6 -12.32 29.38 35.05
CA LEU A 6 -12.32 27.94 35.30
C LEU A 6 -13.27 27.19 34.37
N GLU A 7 -14.41 27.78 34.01
CA GLU A 7 -15.33 27.19 33.02
C GLU A 7 -14.74 27.24 31.62
N GLU A 8 -14.14 28.37 31.23
CA GLU A 8 -13.47 28.50 29.93
C GLU A 8 -12.29 27.51 29.80
N SER A 9 -11.53 27.29 30.89
CA SER A 9 -10.46 26.30 30.91
C SER A 9 -10.95 24.86 30.72
N LYS A 10 -12.13 24.52 31.25
CA LYS A 10 -12.74 23.19 31.07
C LYS A 10 -13.23 23.00 29.64
N ASP A 11 -13.92 23.99 29.08
CA ASP A 11 -14.39 23.98 27.69
C ASP A 11 -13.24 23.86 26.69
N LEU A 12 -12.13 24.56 26.95
CA LEU A 12 -10.92 24.47 26.14
C LEU A 12 -10.30 23.07 26.20
N LYS A 13 -10.23 22.44 27.38
CA LYS A 13 -9.73 21.07 27.53
C LYS A 13 -10.60 20.04 26.82
N GLU A 14 -11.92 20.21 26.86
CA GLU A 14 -12.84 19.33 26.15
C GLU A 14 -12.66 19.47 24.63
N LYS A 15 -12.58 20.70 24.11
CA LYS A 15 -12.29 20.97 22.70
C LYS A 15 -10.95 20.37 22.26
N ILE A 16 -9.90 20.51 23.06
CA ILE A 16 -8.59 19.89 22.78
C ILE A 16 -8.72 18.37 22.68
N THR A 17 -9.46 17.75 23.60
CA THR A 17 -9.67 16.29 23.62
C THR A 17 -10.43 15.83 22.37
N GLN A 18 -11.50 16.52 21.99
CA GLN A 18 -12.27 16.22 20.78
C GLN A 18 -11.41 16.37 19.51
N LEU A 19 -10.59 17.43 19.43
CA LEU A 19 -9.67 17.64 18.31
C LEU A 19 -8.60 16.54 18.22
N GLN A 20 -8.05 16.10 19.35
CA GLN A 20 -7.08 15.00 19.39
C GLN A 20 -7.70 13.68 18.93
N GLN A 21 -8.92 13.37 19.36
CA GLN A 21 -9.66 12.18 18.91
C GLN A 21 -9.91 12.22 17.40
N LYS A 22 -10.38 13.36 16.88
CA LYS A 22 -10.64 13.55 15.45
C LYS A 22 -9.35 13.42 14.62
N LYS A 23 -8.25 14.00 15.09
CA LYS A 23 -6.92 13.84 14.45
C LYS A 23 -6.54 12.36 14.34
N LYS A 24 -6.65 11.61 15.45
CA LYS A 24 -6.32 10.18 15.48
C LYS A 24 -7.22 9.35 14.55
N GLN A 25 -8.49 9.68 14.44
CA GLN A 25 -9.41 9.04 13.50
C GLN A 25 -8.98 9.28 12.05
N LEU A 26 -8.73 10.53 11.68
CA LEU A 26 -8.29 10.91 10.34
C LEU A 26 -6.94 10.28 9.95
N GLU A 27 -5.98 10.23 10.88
CA GLU A 27 -4.70 9.55 10.67
C GLU A 27 -4.89 8.05 10.40
N ASN A 28 -5.77 7.40 11.16
CA ASN A 28 -6.08 6.00 10.98
C ASN A 28 -6.76 5.72 9.64
N GLU A 29 -7.74 6.54 9.25
CA GLU A 29 -8.41 6.44 7.95
C GLU A 29 -7.44 6.64 6.81
N THR A 30 -6.58 7.66 6.89
CA THR A 30 -5.56 7.95 5.89
C THR A 30 -4.60 6.78 5.75
N ARG A 31 -4.11 6.22 6.86
CA ARG A 31 -3.23 5.05 6.86
C ARG A 31 -3.91 3.82 6.24
N ARG A 32 -5.19 3.60 6.53
CA ARG A 32 -5.97 2.49 5.95
C ARG A 32 -6.13 2.66 4.44
N LYS A 33 -6.48 3.87 3.97
CA LYS A 33 -6.59 4.19 2.54
C LYS A 33 -5.26 3.96 1.82
N LEU A 34 -4.16 4.50 2.33
CA LEU A 34 -2.83 4.30 1.75
C LEU A 34 -2.43 2.81 1.69
N SER A 35 -2.71 2.05 2.74
CA SER A 35 -2.45 0.60 2.76
C SER A 35 -3.29 -0.14 1.72
N TRP A 36 -4.56 0.23 1.56
CA TRP A 36 -5.44 -0.34 0.55
C TRP A 36 -4.97 -0.04 -0.87
N GLU A 37 -4.64 1.21 -1.17
CA GLU A 37 -4.11 1.62 -2.49
C GLU A 37 -2.81 0.88 -2.83
N LYS A 38 -1.89 0.75 -1.87
CA LYS A 38 -0.65 -0.02 -2.06
C LYS A 38 -0.91 -1.48 -2.40
N ARG A 39 -1.87 -2.12 -1.71
CA ARG A 39 -2.27 -3.50 -2.01
C ARG A 39 -2.91 -3.61 -3.39
N LYS A 40 -3.82 -2.70 -3.73
CA LYS A 40 -4.48 -2.65 -5.04
C LYS A 40 -3.46 -2.49 -6.18
N ALA A 41 -2.52 -1.55 -6.04
CA ALA A 41 -1.46 -1.34 -7.01
C ALA A 41 -0.55 -2.57 -7.16
N ARG A 42 -0.18 -3.22 -6.04
CA ARG A 42 0.60 -4.46 -6.06
C ARG A 42 -0.15 -5.57 -6.78
N THR A 43 -1.43 -5.80 -6.47
CA THR A 43 -2.24 -6.83 -7.12
C THR A 43 -2.36 -6.58 -8.62
N LYS A 44 -2.67 -5.35 -9.03
CA LYS A 44 -2.73 -4.96 -10.44
C LYS A 44 -1.41 -5.29 -11.16
N ARG A 45 -0.28 -4.85 -10.60
CA ARG A 45 1.06 -5.12 -11.17
C ARG A 45 1.34 -6.62 -11.29
N LEU A 46 0.97 -7.42 -10.28
CA LEU A 46 1.18 -8.87 -10.30
C LEU A 46 0.35 -9.55 -11.40
N ILE A 47 -0.90 -9.12 -11.60
CA ILE A 47 -1.77 -9.62 -12.68
C ILE A 47 -1.19 -9.25 -14.04
N GLU A 48 -0.82 -7.98 -14.23
CA GLU A 48 -0.22 -7.49 -15.48
C GLU A 48 1.08 -8.24 -15.79
N THR A 49 1.93 -8.44 -14.78
CA THR A 49 3.19 -9.19 -14.93
C THR A 49 2.92 -10.66 -15.28
N GLY A 50 1.92 -11.29 -14.64
CA GLY A 50 1.50 -12.65 -14.95
C GLY A 50 1.02 -12.79 -16.40
N ALA A 51 0.17 -11.88 -16.86
CA ALA A 51 -0.32 -11.86 -18.24
C ALA A 51 0.81 -11.67 -19.26
N LEU A 52 1.79 -10.82 -18.96
CA LEU A 52 2.98 -10.66 -19.81
C LEU A 52 3.83 -11.94 -19.84
N ALA A 53 4.01 -12.60 -18.69
CA ALA A 53 4.77 -13.83 -18.61
C ALA A 53 4.10 -14.95 -19.42
N GLU A 54 2.78 -15.10 -19.33
CA GLU A 54 2.02 -16.04 -20.14
C GLU A 54 2.17 -15.73 -21.63
N LYS A 55 1.91 -14.48 -22.04
CA LYS A 55 2.01 -14.06 -23.45
C LYS A 55 3.39 -14.28 -24.07
N TYR A 56 4.47 -13.96 -23.34
CA TYR A 56 5.82 -13.97 -23.92
C TYR A 56 6.55 -15.30 -23.74
N PHE A 57 6.26 -16.06 -22.69
CA PHE A 57 6.90 -17.34 -22.43
C PHE A 57 6.05 -18.55 -22.82
N GLY A 58 4.75 -18.37 -23.12
CA GLY A 58 3.84 -19.46 -23.50
C GLY A 58 3.68 -20.50 -22.38
N ILE A 59 3.52 -20.00 -21.14
CA ILE A 59 3.55 -20.82 -19.91
C ILE A 59 2.16 -20.97 -19.28
N GLU A 60 1.07 -20.77 -20.04
CA GLU A 60 -0.30 -20.90 -19.53
C GLU A 60 -0.53 -22.27 -18.87
N ASP A 61 -0.07 -23.33 -19.51
CA ASP A 61 -0.25 -24.73 -19.06
C ASP A 61 0.82 -25.20 -18.07
N PHE A 62 1.78 -24.34 -17.69
CA PHE A 62 2.88 -24.72 -16.81
C PHE A 62 2.42 -24.75 -15.35
N THR A 63 2.86 -25.77 -14.61
CA THR A 63 2.74 -25.79 -13.15
C THR A 63 3.58 -24.68 -12.52
N ILE A 64 3.31 -24.34 -11.26
CA ILE A 64 4.05 -23.31 -10.54
C ILE A 64 5.56 -23.61 -10.51
N GLU A 65 5.94 -24.87 -10.33
CA GLU A 65 7.33 -25.31 -10.31
C GLU A 65 8.02 -25.16 -11.68
N GLN A 66 7.28 -25.43 -12.76
CA GLN A 66 7.78 -25.23 -14.12
C GLN A 66 7.97 -23.73 -14.42
N ARG A 67 7.01 -22.89 -14.02
CA ARG A 67 7.11 -21.43 -14.14
C ARG A 67 8.30 -20.90 -13.34
N GLU A 68 8.53 -21.40 -12.13
CA GLU A 68 9.69 -21.03 -11.30
C GLU A 68 11.01 -21.36 -11.99
N LYS A 69 11.15 -22.56 -12.58
CA LYS A 69 12.35 -22.94 -13.33
C LYS A 69 12.63 -21.98 -14.48
N VAL A 70 11.61 -21.60 -15.26
CA VAL A 70 11.74 -20.60 -16.33
C VAL A 70 12.28 -19.29 -15.76
N PHE A 71 11.66 -18.76 -14.70
CA PHE A 71 12.12 -17.50 -14.09
C PHE A 71 13.53 -17.59 -13.51
N GLN A 72 13.91 -18.73 -12.92
CA GLN A 72 15.26 -18.96 -12.43
C GLN A 72 16.28 -19.01 -13.58
N THR A 73 15.97 -19.66 -14.71
CA THR A 73 16.87 -19.71 -15.88
C THR A 73 17.21 -18.31 -16.39
N PHE A 74 16.23 -17.39 -16.39
CA PHE A 74 16.45 -16.02 -16.86
C PHE A 74 16.83 -15.02 -15.75
N SER A 75 16.89 -15.44 -14.48
CA SER A 75 17.23 -14.57 -13.34
C SER A 75 18.54 -13.82 -13.57
N ASP A 76 19.58 -14.54 -14.00
CA ASP A 76 20.91 -13.97 -14.09
C ASP A 76 21.04 -13.06 -15.31
N PHE A 77 20.36 -13.42 -16.41
CA PHE A 77 20.23 -12.55 -17.57
C PHE A 77 19.55 -11.21 -17.19
N VAL A 78 18.43 -11.25 -16.47
CA VAL A 78 17.70 -10.04 -16.06
C VAL A 78 18.49 -9.20 -15.05
N LYS A 79 19.19 -9.84 -14.11
CA LYS A 79 20.02 -9.15 -13.11
C LYS A 79 21.20 -8.42 -13.74
N ASN A 80 21.86 -9.05 -14.72
CA ASN A 80 23.04 -8.51 -15.38
C ASN A 80 22.71 -7.53 -16.50
N ASN A 81 21.55 -7.70 -17.15
CA ASN A 81 21.03 -6.79 -18.17
C ASN A 81 19.91 -5.93 -17.60
N LYS A 82 20.00 -5.51 -16.32
CA LYS A 82 19.10 -4.48 -15.79
C LYS A 82 19.14 -3.31 -16.76
N VAL A 83 18.10 -3.23 -17.58
CA VAL A 83 18.03 -2.35 -18.72
C VAL A 83 18.32 -0.96 -18.20
N GLN A 84 19.40 -0.36 -18.69
CA GLN A 84 19.62 1.07 -18.60
C GLN A 84 18.37 1.70 -19.23
N SER A 85 17.46 2.19 -18.39
CA SER A 85 16.26 2.94 -18.76
C SER A 85 16.36 4.29 -18.08
#